data_AF-A0A0A0BY05-F1
#
_entry.id   AF-A0A0A0BY05-F1
#
_cell.length_a   1.000
_cell.length_b   1.000
_cell.length_c   1.000
_cell.angle_alpha   90.00
_cell.angle_beta   90.00
_cell.angle_gamma   90.00
#
_symmetry.space_group_name_H-M   'P 1'
#
loop_
_entity.id
_entity.type
_entity.pdbx_description
1 polymer ?
#
loop_
_entity_poly.entity_id
_entity_poly.type
_entity_poly.pdbx_seq_one_letter_code
_entity_poly.pdbx_strand_id
1 'polypeptide(L)'
;MSSPTSRPGDPSQAPGGAPDAPGPVVHRSARRQFAGTILVLEAFVVLFATLVAFGLRVAPAGVVWLLGGVLLVSLVLVAGLLRWPAGYVAGSALQVPVLAVGVAVPMMFVVGAVFVVLWVVALRLGARIDRERLERGHQVRGR
;
A
#
# COMPACT_ATOMS: atom_id res chain seq x y z
N MET A 1 14.42 -49.91 55.70
CA MET A 1 14.34 -48.76 54.78
C MET A 1 14.98 -49.17 53.47
N SER A 2 14.18 -49.69 52.55
CA SER A 2 14.64 -50.09 51.22
C SER A 2 13.67 -49.46 50.22
N SER A 3 14.00 -48.24 49.79
CA SER A 3 13.26 -47.52 48.76
C SER A 3 13.42 -48.26 47.43
N PRO A 4 12.33 -48.54 46.68
CA PRO A 4 12.45 -49.05 45.33
C PRO A 4 12.78 -47.92 44.35
N THR A 5 13.90 -48.14 43.65
CA THR A 5 13.93 -48.16 42.17
C THR A 5 13.82 -46.82 41.44
N SER A 6 14.97 -46.34 40.96
CA SER A 6 15.08 -45.43 39.83
C SER A 6 14.46 -46.03 38.56
N ARG A 7 13.70 -45.22 37.81
CA ARG A 7 13.59 -45.41 36.35
C ARG A 7 14.29 -44.24 35.66
N PRO A 8 15.53 -44.43 35.19
CA PRO A 8 16.13 -43.53 34.23
C PRO A 8 15.36 -43.67 32.91
N GLY A 9 14.78 -42.58 32.42
CA GLY A 9 14.04 -42.54 31.17
C GLY A 9 12.52 -42.43 31.32
N ASP A 10 12.03 -41.64 32.28
CA ASP A 10 10.63 -41.21 32.24
C ASP A 10 10.45 -40.20 31.07
N PRO A 11 9.77 -40.56 29.96
CA PRO A 11 9.49 -39.64 28.86
C PRO A 11 8.57 -38.47 29.28
N SER A 12 8.00 -38.53 30.50
CA SER A 12 7.22 -37.44 31.10
C SER A 12 8.06 -36.23 31.52
N GLN A 13 9.40 -36.31 31.44
CA GLN A 13 10.32 -35.20 31.66
C GLN A 13 10.80 -34.52 30.36
N ALA A 14 10.14 -34.74 29.23
CA ALA A 14 10.26 -33.78 28.14
C ALA A 14 9.65 -32.46 28.65
N PRO A 15 10.41 -31.33 28.70
CA PRO A 15 9.80 -30.04 28.99
C PRO A 15 8.71 -29.85 27.92
N GLY A 16 7.45 -29.92 28.35
CA GLY A 16 6.30 -29.58 27.55
C GLY A 16 6.40 -28.11 27.21
N GLY A 17 7.22 -27.79 26.20
CA GLY A 17 7.16 -26.54 25.47
C GLY A 17 5.77 -26.51 24.88
N ALA A 18 4.89 -25.75 25.53
CA ALA A 18 3.58 -25.44 24.99
C ALA A 18 3.77 -25.04 23.52
N PRO A 19 3.01 -25.60 22.58
CA PRO A 19 3.16 -25.28 21.16
C PRO A 19 3.18 -23.77 21.01
N ASP A 20 4.26 -23.25 20.42
CA ASP A 20 4.52 -21.83 20.22
C ASP A 20 3.23 -21.13 19.79
N ALA A 21 2.62 -20.38 20.72
CA ALA A 21 1.39 -19.67 20.43
C ALA A 21 1.64 -18.81 19.19
N PRO A 22 0.82 -18.91 18.13
CA PRO A 22 1.05 -18.17 16.90
C PRO A 22 1.29 -16.69 17.23
N GLY A 23 2.48 -16.18 16.91
CA GLY A 23 2.85 -14.80 17.16
C GLY A 23 1.79 -13.85 16.57
N PRO A 24 1.56 -12.67 17.18
CA PRO A 24 0.53 -11.74 16.73
C PRO A 24 0.70 -11.41 15.24
N VAL A 25 -0.26 -11.84 14.42
CA VAL A 25 -0.30 -11.54 12.99
C VAL A 25 -0.49 -10.04 12.80
N VAL A 26 0.60 -9.32 12.48
CA VAL A 26 0.59 -7.87 12.25
C VAL A 26 -0.30 -7.57 11.04
N HIS A 27 -1.50 -7.06 11.28
CA HIS A 27 -2.41 -6.66 10.21
C HIS A 27 -1.98 -5.30 9.65
N ARG A 28 -1.57 -5.26 8.38
CA ARG A 28 -1.30 -4.00 7.68
C ARG A 28 -2.60 -3.21 7.49
N SER A 29 -2.51 -1.88 7.63
CA SER A 29 -3.61 -0.95 7.35
C SER A 29 -4.12 -1.14 5.92
N ALA A 30 -5.43 -1.37 5.78
CA ALA A 30 -6.11 -1.52 4.50
C ALA A 30 -6.02 -0.23 3.68
N ARG A 31 -6.15 0.93 4.34
CA ARG A 31 -5.97 2.24 3.69
C ARG A 31 -4.60 2.37 3.03
N ARG A 32 -3.54 2.02 3.75
CA ARG A 32 -2.17 2.09 3.21
C ARG A 32 -1.98 1.16 2.02
N GLN A 33 -2.53 -0.06 2.10
CA GLN A 33 -2.43 -1.02 1.02
C GLN A 33 -3.15 -0.55 -0.25
N PHE A 34 -4.41 -0.13 -0.15
CA PHE A 34 -5.17 0.33 -1.32
C PHE A 34 -4.58 1.60 -1.94
N ALA A 35 -4.26 2.60 -1.12
CA ALA A 35 -3.66 3.84 -1.62
C ALA A 35 -2.29 3.58 -2.27
N GLY A 36 -1.48 2.67 -1.71
CA GLY A 36 -0.19 2.30 -2.27
C GLY A 36 -0.31 1.59 -3.61
N THR A 37 -1.22 0.64 -3.72
CA THR A 37 -1.50 -0.05 -4.99
C THR A 37 -1.95 0.93 -6.07
N ILE A 38 -2.82 1.89 -5.74
CA ILE A 38 -3.30 2.88 -6.70
C ILE A 38 -2.17 3.76 -7.21
N LEU A 39 -1.31 4.32 -6.34
CA LEU A 39 -0.19 5.16 -6.80
C LEU A 39 0.82 4.39 -7.67
N VAL A 40 1.06 3.12 -7.37
CA VAL A 40 1.95 2.29 -8.18
C VAL A 40 1.34 2.00 -9.55
N LEU A 41 0.05 1.65 -9.62
CA LEU A 41 -0.65 1.48 -10.89
C LEU A 41 -0.69 2.79 -11.70
N GLU A 42 -0.88 3.92 -11.02
CA GLU A 42 -0.87 5.24 -11.64
C GLU A 42 0.51 5.58 -12.20
N ALA A 43 1.59 5.19 -11.52
CA ALA A 43 2.95 5.37 -12.03
C ALA A 43 3.17 4.61 -13.35
N PHE A 44 2.63 3.38 -13.48
CA PHE A 44 2.64 2.66 -14.77
C PHE A 44 1.82 3.38 -15.85
N VAL A 45 0.66 3.94 -15.49
CA VAL A 45 -0.14 4.76 -16.42
C VAL A 45 0.64 5.98 -16.87
N VAL A 46 1.32 6.70 -15.97
CA VAL A 46 2.16 7.85 -16.31
C VAL A 46 3.33 7.43 -17.21
N LEU A 47 3.95 6.27 -16.98
CA LEU A 47 4.96 5.72 -17.88
C LEU A 47 4.41 5.56 -19.30
N PHE A 48 3.26 4.89 -19.44
CA PHE A 48 2.63 4.68 -20.75
C PHE A 48 2.18 5.99 -21.39
N ALA A 49 1.61 6.92 -20.61
CA ALA A 49 1.27 8.25 -21.09
C ALA A 49 2.49 9.01 -21.60
N THR A 50 3.65 8.87 -20.94
CA THR A 50 4.92 9.45 -21.37
C THR A 50 5.39 8.84 -22.69
N LEU A 51 5.28 7.52 -22.86
CA LEU A 51 5.60 6.83 -24.12
C LEU A 51 4.68 7.28 -25.25
N VAL A 52 3.38 7.41 -24.98
CA VAL A 52 2.38 7.90 -25.94
C VAL A 52 2.67 9.35 -26.33
N ALA A 53 2.92 10.23 -25.35
CA ALA A 53 3.27 11.63 -25.59
C ALA A 53 4.56 11.76 -26.43
N PHE A 54 5.56 10.92 -26.16
CA PHE A 54 6.79 10.85 -26.94
C PHE A 54 6.52 10.38 -28.38
N GLY A 55 5.73 9.31 -28.55
CA GLY A 55 5.35 8.78 -29.87
C GLY A 55 4.55 9.77 -30.71
N LEU A 56 3.67 10.56 -30.08
CA LEU A 56 2.88 11.62 -30.70
C LEU A 56 3.67 12.93 -30.90
N ARG A 57 4.91 13.01 -30.39
CA ARG A 57 5.77 14.20 -30.46
C ARG A 57 5.08 15.49 -29.97
N VAL A 58 4.34 15.40 -28.87
CA VAL A 58 3.59 16.54 -28.31
C VAL A 58 4.48 17.69 -27.82
N ALA A 59 5.75 17.40 -27.52
CA ALA A 59 6.76 18.35 -27.05
C ALA A 59 8.17 17.80 -27.35
N PRO A 60 9.24 18.61 -27.19
CA PRO A 60 10.61 18.12 -27.31
C PRO A 60 10.87 16.89 -26.42
N ALA A 61 11.59 15.90 -26.95
CA ALA A 61 11.81 14.62 -26.28
C ALA A 61 12.33 14.76 -24.83
N GLY A 62 13.29 15.67 -24.61
CA GLY A 62 13.83 15.92 -23.28
C GLY A 62 12.77 16.42 -22.28
N VAL A 63 11.82 17.25 -22.72
CA VAL A 63 10.73 17.76 -21.87
C VAL A 63 9.76 16.65 -21.52
N VAL A 64 9.38 15.81 -22.49
CA VAL A 64 8.47 14.68 -22.27
C VAL A 64 9.05 13.71 -21.24
N TRP A 65 10.29 13.28 -21.42
CA TRP A 65 10.95 12.35 -20.50
C TRP A 65 11.23 12.95 -19.13
N LEU A 66 11.57 14.25 -19.06
CA LEU A 66 11.80 14.92 -17.78
C LEU A 66 10.51 15.02 -16.97
N LEU A 67 9.43 15.57 -17.55
CA LEU A 67 8.17 15.76 -16.82
C LEU A 67 7.51 14.43 -16.49
N GLY A 68 7.47 13.51 -17.45
CA GLY A 68 6.92 12.16 -17.25
C GLY A 68 7.72 11.36 -16.22
N GLY A 69 9.05 11.41 -16.30
CA GLY A 69 9.95 10.73 -15.36
C GLY A 69 9.86 11.29 -13.95
N VAL A 70 9.84 12.63 -13.79
CA VAL A 70 9.67 13.27 -12.48
C VAL A 70 8.34 12.89 -11.85
N LEU A 71 7.24 12.91 -12.63
CA LEU A 71 5.92 12.53 -12.13
C LEU A 71 5.88 11.05 -11.72
N LEU A 72 6.43 10.17 -12.54
CA LEU A 72 6.53 8.74 -12.25
C LEU A 72 7.30 8.45 -10.97
N VAL A 73 8.49 9.04 -10.82
CA VAL A 73 9.32 8.88 -9.62
C VAL A 73 8.60 9.44 -8.40
N SER A 74 7.93 10.59 -8.53
CA SER A 74 7.17 11.20 -7.44
C SER A 74 6.04 10.28 -6.94
N LEU A 75 5.29 9.64 -7.84
CA LEU A 75 4.24 8.69 -7.48
C LEU A 75 4.78 7.49 -6.70
N VAL A 76 5.90 6.90 -7.16
CA VAL A 76 6.54 5.76 -6.48
C VAL A 76 7.09 6.17 -5.11
N LEU A 77 7.74 7.33 -5.01
CA LEU A 77 8.23 7.86 -3.73
C LEU A 77 7.08 8.06 -2.75
N VAL A 78 5.99 8.71 -3.18
CA VAL A 78 4.82 8.97 -2.34
C VAL A 78 4.14 7.68 -1.91
N ALA A 79 4.11 6.65 -2.76
CA ALA A 79 3.64 5.33 -2.37
C ALA A 79 4.44 4.74 -1.19
N GLY A 80 5.77 4.94 -1.17
CA GLY A 80 6.64 4.55 -0.05
C GLY A 80 6.44 5.40 1.22
N LEU A 81 5.96 6.64 1.07
CA LEU A 81 5.71 7.64 2.12
C LEU A 81 4.33 7.50 2.78
N LEU A 82 3.43 6.65 2.26
CA LEU A 82 2.09 6.38 2.84
C LEU A 82 2.12 5.80 4.27
N ARG A 83 3.31 5.50 4.80
CA ARG A 83 3.50 5.19 6.23
C ARG A 83 3.25 6.40 7.14
N TRP A 84 3.31 7.62 6.59
CA TRP A 84 3.10 8.87 7.29
C TRP A 84 1.83 9.59 6.79
N PRO A 85 1.15 10.37 7.66
CA PRO A 85 -0.07 11.08 7.28
C PRO A 85 0.17 12.07 6.12
N ALA A 86 1.35 12.70 6.07
CA ALA A 86 1.76 13.59 4.99
C ALA A 86 1.78 12.91 3.61
N GLY A 87 2.01 11.59 3.53
CA GLY A 87 1.99 10.85 2.28
C GLY A 87 0.61 10.87 1.59
N TYR A 88 -0.48 10.89 2.36
CA TYR A 88 -1.83 11.00 1.80
C TYR A 88 -2.13 12.41 1.25
N VAL A 89 -1.54 13.45 1.85
CA VAL A 89 -1.65 14.82 1.33
C VAL A 89 -0.85 14.95 0.03
N ALA A 90 0.40 14.47 0.03
CA ALA A 90 1.26 14.46 -1.15
C ALA A 90 0.63 13.68 -2.31
N GLY A 91 0.05 12.51 -2.06
CA GLY A 91 -0.62 11.72 -3.09
C GLY A 91 -1.84 12.43 -3.67
N SER A 92 -2.60 13.14 -2.83
CA SER A 92 -3.72 13.96 -3.29
C SER A 92 -3.26 15.15 -4.13
N ALA A 93 -2.11 15.75 -3.82
CA ALA A 93 -1.52 16.81 -4.64
C ALA A 93 -1.05 16.28 -6.00
N LEU A 94 -0.48 15.06 -6.06
CA LEU A 94 -0.03 14.43 -7.30
C LEU A 94 -1.16 14.09 -8.28
N GLN A 95 -2.41 14.02 -7.83
CA GLN A 95 -3.56 13.83 -8.72
C GLN A 95 -3.72 14.99 -9.72
N VAL A 96 -3.35 16.22 -9.33
CA VAL A 96 -3.45 17.40 -10.20
C VAL A 96 -2.55 17.31 -11.43
N PRO A 97 -1.22 17.09 -11.30
CA PRO A 97 -0.36 16.92 -12.47
C PRO A 97 -0.70 15.66 -13.27
N VAL A 98 -1.16 14.57 -12.65
CA VAL A 98 -1.65 13.39 -13.40
C VAL A 98 -2.82 13.76 -14.30
N LEU A 99 -3.80 14.49 -13.78
CA LEU A 99 -4.93 14.93 -14.60
C LEU A 99 -4.49 15.94 -15.68
N ALA A 100 -3.50 16.78 -15.39
CA ALA A 100 -2.93 17.72 -16.36
C ALA A 100 -2.25 17.04 -17.56
N VAL A 101 -1.78 15.78 -17.42
CA VAL A 101 -1.30 14.97 -18.57
C VAL A 101 -2.38 14.84 -19.66
N GLY A 102 -3.67 14.88 -19.28
CA GLY A 102 -4.79 14.92 -20.20
C GLY A 102 -4.73 16.05 -21.23
N VAL A 103 -4.10 17.19 -20.91
CA VAL A 103 -3.94 18.29 -21.87
C VAL A 103 -3.07 17.90 -23.06
N ALA A 104 -2.00 17.13 -22.81
CA ALA A 104 -1.12 16.63 -23.87
C ALA A 104 -1.71 15.41 -24.58
N VAL A 105 -2.44 14.56 -23.84
CA VAL A 105 -3.02 13.32 -24.35
C VAL A 105 -4.48 13.23 -23.88
N PRO A 106 -5.47 13.76 -24.64
CA PRO A 106 -6.85 13.95 -24.17
C PRO A 106 -7.54 12.73 -23.55
N MET A 107 -7.29 11.53 -24.08
CA MET A 107 -7.83 10.28 -23.50
C MET A 107 -7.37 10.01 -22.06
N MET A 108 -6.24 10.59 -21.62
CA MET A 108 -5.74 10.48 -20.24
C MET A 108 -6.61 11.24 -19.24
N PHE A 109 -7.50 12.14 -19.66
CA PHE A 109 -8.50 12.70 -18.73
C PHE A 109 -9.43 11.62 -18.18
N VAL A 110 -9.85 10.68 -19.01
CA VAL A 110 -10.71 9.57 -18.57
C VAL A 110 -9.94 8.67 -17.61
N VAL A 111 -8.72 8.29 -17.98
CA VAL A 111 -7.88 7.42 -17.14
C VAL A 111 -7.52 8.10 -15.82
N GLY A 112 -7.05 9.35 -15.87
CA GLY A 112 -6.73 10.14 -14.69
C GLY A 112 -7.94 10.34 -13.77
N ALA A 113 -9.13 10.63 -14.32
CA ALA A 113 -10.35 10.74 -13.54
C ALA A 113 -10.69 9.42 -12.81
N VAL A 114 -10.52 8.27 -13.46
CA VAL A 114 -10.70 6.97 -12.80
C VAL A 114 -9.72 6.82 -11.63
N PHE A 115 -8.44 7.18 -11.80
CA PHE A 115 -7.45 7.13 -10.73
C PHE A 115 -7.77 8.09 -9.58
N VAL A 116 -8.24 9.30 -9.86
CA VAL A 116 -8.72 10.24 -8.84
C VAL A 116 -9.87 9.64 -8.05
N VAL A 117 -10.85 9.03 -8.73
CA VAL A 117 -11.99 8.36 -8.06
C VAL A 117 -11.50 7.20 -7.19
N LEU A 118 -10.66 6.33 -7.74
CA LEU A 118 -10.08 5.20 -7.00
C LEU A 118 -9.29 5.69 -5.78
N TRP A 119 -8.51 6.75 -5.93
CA TRP A 119 -7.75 7.39 -4.85
C TRP A 119 -8.67 7.81 -3.71
N VAL A 120 -9.71 8.60 -4.01
CA VAL A 120 -10.68 9.06 -3.00
C VAL A 120 -11.40 7.87 -2.34
N VAL A 121 -11.80 6.87 -3.13
CA VAL A 121 -12.45 5.66 -2.61
C VAL A 121 -11.52 4.89 -1.67
N ALA A 122 -10.26 4.70 -2.05
CA ALA A 122 -9.28 4.01 -1.21
C ALA A 122 -9.03 4.72 0.12
N LEU A 123 -8.96 6.06 0.11
CA LEU A 123 -8.82 6.85 1.34
C LEU A 123 -10.04 6.68 2.25
N ARG A 124 -11.26 6.76 1.70
CA ARG A 124 -12.50 6.67 2.47
C ARG A 124 -12.78 5.25 2.97
N LEU A 125 -12.78 4.27 2.07
CA LEU A 125 -13.09 2.88 2.37
C LEU A 125 -11.99 2.24 3.22
N GLY A 126 -10.72 2.49 2.91
CA GLY A 126 -9.61 2.01 3.72
C GLY A 126 -9.66 2.54 5.14
N ALA A 127 -9.94 3.84 5.33
CA ALA A 127 -10.09 4.41 6.67
C ALA A 127 -11.29 3.82 7.43
N ARG A 128 -12.38 3.50 6.75
CA ARG A 128 -13.54 2.83 7.36
C ARG A 128 -13.20 1.41 7.82
N ILE A 129 -12.59 0.61 6.95
CA ILE A 129 -12.18 -0.77 7.25
C ILE A 129 -11.19 -0.79 8.41
N ASP A 130 -10.23 0.14 8.43
CA ASP A 130 -9.25 0.21 9.52
C ASP A 130 -9.92 0.52 10.87
N ARG A 131 -10.93 1.41 10.92
CA ARG A 131 -11.71 1.67 12.15
C ARG A 131 -12.48 0.45 12.65
N GLU A 132 -13.21 -0.22 11.75
CA GLU A 132 -14.00 -1.41 12.08
C GLU A 132 -13.11 -2.55 12.59
N ARG A 133 -11.88 -2.69 12.08
CA ARG A 133 -10.90 -3.68 12.56
C ARG A 133 -10.37 -3.36 13.94
N LEU A 134 -10.12 -2.09 14.25
CA LEU A 134 -9.67 -1.65 15.58
C LEU A 134 -10.74 -1.96 16.63
N GLU A 135 -12.01 -1.64 16.36
CA GLU A 135 -13.14 -1.90 17.27
C GLU A 135 -13.32 -3.39 17.59
N ARG A 136 -13.23 -4.26 16.58
CA ARG A 136 -13.32 -5.72 16.78
C ARG A 136 -12.16 -6.28 17.61
N GLY A 137 -10.96 -5.73 17.45
CA GLY A 137 -9.78 -6.14 18.22
C GLY A 137 -9.92 -5.88 19.73
N HIS A 138 -10.60 -4.80 20.12
CA HIS A 138 -10.89 -4.50 21.52
C HIS A 138 -11.92 -5.46 22.14
N GLN A 139 -12.92 -5.92 21.37
CA GLN A 139 -13.94 -6.84 21.85
C GLN A 139 -13.39 -8.25 22.12
N VAL A 140 -12.45 -8.74 21.31
CA VAL A 140 -11.86 -10.08 21.49
C VAL A 140 -10.95 -10.15 22.72
N ARG A 141 -10.33 -9.04 23.13
CA ARG A 141 -9.40 -9.01 24.28
C ARG A 141 -10.08 -8.76 25.63
N GLY A 142 -11.37 -8.42 25.62
CA GLY A 142 -12.16 -8.16 26.82
C GLY A 142 -13.02 -9.33 27.32
N ARG A 143 -12.94 -10.50 26.67
CA ARG A 143 -13.58 -11.76 27.06
C ARG A 143 -12.52 -12.78 27.50
#